data_AF-A0A6L6QAW3-F1
#
_entry.id   AF-A0A6L6QAW3-F1
#
_cell.length_a   1.000
_cell.length_b   1.000
_cell.length_c   1.000
_cell.angle_alpha   90.00
_cell.angle_beta   90.00
_cell.angle_gamma   90.00
#
_symmetry.space_group_name_H-M   'P 1'
#
loop_
_entity.id
_entity.type
_entity.pdbx_description
1 polymer ?
#
loop_
_entity_poly.entity_id
_entity_poly.type
_entity_poly.pdbx_seq_one_letter_code
_entity_poly.pdbx_strand_id
1 'polypeptide(L)'
;MHEKMSREQYEESARLKVAETAQAMISGQMSFLLGARRLDALRHEVSASDDADFMVFVAIASDTDDYPVGPVCELWDKAALERLQPEIDAAERWAKEQSTATCKKLIQRFS
;
A
#
# COMPACT_ATOMS: atom_id res chain seq x y z
N MET A 1 28.48 2.59 -12.04
CA MET A 1 27.93 1.85 -13.20
C MET A 1 26.49 1.50 -12.84
N HIS A 2 25.50 2.24 -13.35
CA HIS A 2 24.09 1.87 -13.16
C HIS A 2 23.79 0.79 -14.20
N GLU A 3 23.67 -0.45 -13.74
CA GLU A 3 23.20 -1.55 -14.58
C GLU A 3 21.75 -1.25 -14.97
N LYS A 4 21.49 -1.13 -16.27
CA LYS A 4 20.19 -0.80 -16.80
C LYS A 4 19.36 -2.10 -16.80
N MET A 5 18.50 -2.26 -15.81
CA MET A 5 17.58 -3.40 -15.73
C MET A 5 16.77 -3.51 -17.03
N SER A 6 16.61 -4.73 -17.54
CA SER A 6 15.70 -4.98 -18.65
C SER A 6 14.25 -4.73 -18.20
N ARG A 7 13.35 -4.51 -19.16
CA ARG A 7 11.91 -4.35 -18.87
C ARG A 7 11.34 -5.57 -18.13
N GLU A 8 11.77 -6.76 -18.50
CA GLU A 8 11.37 -8.02 -17.87
C GLU A 8 11.86 -8.11 -16.42
N GLN A 9 13.12 -7.74 -16.16
CA GLN A 9 13.68 -7.71 -14.79
C GLN A 9 12.99 -6.67 -13.92
N TYR A 10 12.59 -5.54 -14.52
CA TYR A 10 11.86 -4.49 -13.83
C TYR A 10 10.44 -4.94 -13.45
N GLU A 11 9.72 -5.57 -14.38
CA GLU A 11 8.39 -6.12 -14.13
C GLU A 11 8.43 -7.22 -13.05
N GLU A 12 9.39 -8.15 -13.13
CA GLU A 12 9.58 -9.18 -12.11
C GLU A 12 9.87 -8.58 -10.72
N SER A 13 10.73 -7.56 -10.66
CA SER A 13 10.97 -6.82 -9.40
C SER A 13 9.71 -6.15 -8.87
N ALA A 14 8.88 -5.58 -9.74
CA ALA A 14 7.61 -4.98 -9.33
C ALA A 14 6.62 -6.03 -8.80
N ARG A 15 6.57 -7.21 -9.41
CA ARG A 15 5.75 -8.34 -8.94
C ARG A 15 6.15 -8.77 -7.53
N LEU A 16 7.45 -8.98 -7.28
CA LEU A 16 7.92 -9.33 -5.94
C LEU A 16 7.57 -8.26 -4.91
N LYS A 17 7.70 -6.97 -5.26
CA LYS A 17 7.32 -5.85 -4.38
C LYS A 17 5.83 -5.86 -4.03
N VAL A 18 4.94 -6.31 -4.92
CA VAL A 18 3.50 -6.47 -4.63
C VAL A 18 3.30 -7.50 -3.52
N ALA A 19 3.89 -8.69 -3.67
CA ALA A 19 3.78 -9.75 -2.68
C ALA A 19 4.39 -9.35 -1.32
N GLU A 20 5.59 -8.76 -1.33
CA GLU A 20 6.26 -8.26 -0.13
C GLU A 20 5.43 -7.20 0.60
N THR A 21 4.83 -6.27 -0.13
CA THR A 21 3.99 -5.20 0.45
C THR A 21 2.75 -5.79 1.11
N ALA A 22 2.02 -6.65 0.40
CA ALA A 22 0.84 -7.33 0.94
C ALA A 22 1.19 -8.22 2.15
N GLN A 23 2.35 -8.87 2.13
CA GLN A 23 2.84 -9.67 3.26
C GLN A 23 3.19 -8.81 4.46
N ALA A 24 3.85 -7.66 4.27
CA ALA A 24 4.19 -6.70 5.32
C ALA A 24 2.95 -6.10 6.00
N MET A 25 1.88 -5.86 5.24
CA MET A 25 0.60 -5.40 5.78
C MET A 25 -0.03 -6.45 6.70
N ILE A 26 -0.11 -7.71 6.25
CA ILE A 26 -0.69 -8.80 7.05
C ILE A 26 0.17 -9.13 8.28
N SER A 27 1.50 -9.04 8.17
CA SER A 27 2.42 -9.30 9.30
C SER A 27 2.48 -8.15 10.30
N GLY A 28 1.86 -7.01 10.01
CA GLY A 28 1.89 -5.80 10.86
C GLY A 28 3.21 -5.03 10.79
N GLN A 29 4.07 -5.34 9.82
CA GLN A 29 5.31 -4.59 9.56
C GLN A 29 5.07 -3.29 8.79
N MET A 30 3.91 -3.18 8.12
CA MET A 30 3.46 -2.00 7.41
C MET A 30 2.00 -1.74 7.75
N SER A 31 1.62 -0.48 7.94
CA SER A 31 0.22 -0.11 8.11
C SER A 31 -0.57 -0.35 6.83
N PHE A 32 -1.86 -0.61 6.97
CA PHE A 32 -2.76 -0.83 5.86
C PHE A 32 -2.94 0.42 5.00
N LEU A 33 -2.93 1.63 5.60
CA LEU A 33 -2.98 2.87 4.83
C LEU A 33 -1.71 3.08 3.99
N LEU A 34 -0.52 2.86 4.57
CA LEU A 34 0.74 3.01 3.83
C LEU A 34 0.87 1.94 2.74
N GLY A 35 0.50 0.70 3.08
CA GLY A 35 0.51 -0.42 2.16
C GLY A 35 -0.46 -0.23 0.98
N ALA A 36 -1.65 0.31 1.23
CA ALA A 36 -2.61 0.62 0.18
C ALA A 36 -2.06 1.64 -0.83
N ARG A 37 -1.45 2.73 -0.37
CA ARG A 37 -0.78 3.72 -1.25
C ARG A 37 0.33 3.09 -2.09
N ARG A 38 1.10 2.17 -1.49
CA ARG A 38 2.17 1.46 -2.20
C ARG A 38 1.65 0.47 -3.23
N LEU A 39 0.60 -0.29 -2.91
CA LEU A 39 -0.04 -1.22 -3.83
C LEU A 39 -0.79 -0.51 -4.96
N ASP A 40 -1.42 0.62 -4.64
CA ASP A 40 -1.98 1.55 -5.63
C ASP A 40 -0.89 1.93 -6.64
N ALA A 41 0.23 2.48 -6.21
CA ALA A 41 1.33 2.83 -7.11
C ALA A 41 1.88 1.64 -7.92
N LEU A 42 2.08 0.48 -7.28
CA LEU A 42 2.65 -0.71 -7.93
C LEU A 42 1.77 -1.30 -9.03
N ARG A 43 0.44 -1.05 -9.03
CA ARG A 43 -0.48 -1.59 -10.07
C ARG A 43 -0.07 -1.17 -11.48
N HIS A 44 0.49 0.02 -11.62
CA HIS A 44 0.96 0.57 -12.89
C HIS A 44 2.22 -0.13 -13.40
N GLU A 45 3.03 -0.67 -12.50
CA GLU A 45 4.30 -1.32 -12.80
C GLU A 45 4.15 -2.79 -13.21
N VAL A 46 3.06 -3.44 -12.77
CA VAL A 46 2.74 -4.85 -13.11
C VAL A 46 1.63 -4.98 -14.15
N SER A 47 1.37 -3.91 -14.92
CA SER A 47 0.30 -3.86 -15.93
C SER A 47 -1.08 -4.29 -15.42
N ALA A 48 -1.38 -4.05 -14.13
CA ALA A 48 -2.61 -4.46 -13.45
C ALA A 48 -3.53 -3.27 -13.12
N SER A 49 -3.49 -2.21 -13.93
CA SER A 49 -4.20 -0.94 -13.67
C SER A 49 -5.71 -1.11 -13.44
N ASP A 50 -6.35 -2.05 -14.14
CA ASP A 50 -7.79 -2.33 -14.04
C ASP A 50 -8.10 -3.64 -13.29
N ASP A 51 -7.11 -4.20 -12.58
CA ASP A 51 -7.29 -5.44 -11.82
C ASP A 51 -8.17 -5.18 -10.59
N ALA A 52 -9.26 -5.94 -10.48
CA ALA A 52 -10.23 -5.80 -9.39
C ALA A 52 -9.61 -6.02 -8.00
N ASP A 53 -8.58 -6.86 -7.88
CA ASP A 53 -7.85 -7.05 -6.62
C ASP A 53 -6.97 -5.84 -6.29
N PHE A 54 -6.64 -4.95 -7.24
CA PHE A 54 -5.94 -3.69 -6.96
C PHE A 54 -6.89 -2.54 -6.64
N MET A 55 -8.12 -2.55 -7.18
CA MET A 55 -9.08 -1.46 -7.00
C MET A 55 -9.48 -1.20 -5.54
N VAL A 56 -9.40 -2.20 -4.66
CA VAL A 56 -9.61 -2.00 -3.22
C VAL A 56 -8.56 -1.05 -2.62
N PHE A 57 -7.31 -1.11 -3.09
CA PHE A 57 -6.24 -0.25 -2.60
C PHE A 57 -6.33 1.16 -3.21
N VAL A 58 -6.81 1.28 -4.44
CA VAL A 58 -7.14 2.57 -5.07
C VAL A 58 -8.18 3.30 -4.21
N ALA A 59 -9.26 2.63 -3.83
CA ALA A 59 -10.32 3.21 -3.01
C ALA A 59 -9.79 3.63 -1.63
N ILE A 60 -9.06 2.74 -0.94
CA ILE A 60 -8.46 3.07 0.37
C ILE A 60 -7.51 4.26 0.27
N ALA A 61 -6.63 4.27 -0.74
CA ALA A 61 -5.66 5.35 -0.93
C ALA A 61 -6.35 6.68 -1.23
N SER A 62 -7.43 6.67 -2.02
CA SER A 62 -8.21 7.87 -2.34
C SER A 62 -9.03 8.40 -1.16
N ASP A 63 -9.63 7.51 -0.35
CA ASP A 63 -10.46 7.90 0.79
C ASP A 63 -9.63 8.37 1.99
N THR A 64 -8.32 8.18 1.96
CA THR A 64 -7.40 8.48 3.06
C THR A 64 -6.21 9.32 2.63
N ASP A 65 -6.30 10.00 1.48
CA ASP A 65 -5.18 10.76 0.89
C ASP A 65 -4.77 11.99 1.72
N ASP A 66 -5.70 12.52 2.50
CA ASP A 66 -5.54 13.64 3.42
C ASP A 66 -4.84 13.28 4.74
N TYR A 67 -4.77 11.99 5.09
CA TYR A 67 -4.15 11.56 6.33
C TYR A 67 -2.61 11.50 6.24
N PRO A 68 -1.88 12.11 7.19
CA PRO A 68 -0.44 11.93 7.29
C PRO A 68 -0.15 10.50 7.76
N VAL A 69 0.53 9.72 6.92
CA VAL A 69 0.91 8.33 7.21
C VAL A 69 2.36 8.10 6.81
N GLY A 70 3.12 7.46 7.69
CA GLY A 70 4.53 7.15 7.46
C GLY A 70 5.45 8.37 7.68
N PRO A 71 6.54 8.53 6.90
CA PRO A 71 7.57 9.53 7.16
C PRO A 71 7.07 10.99 7.15
N VAL A 72 5.98 11.28 6.43
CA VAL A 72 5.43 12.65 6.36
C VAL A 72 4.95 13.16 7.72
N CYS A 73 4.62 12.27 8.66
CA CYS A 73 4.24 12.65 10.01
C CYS A 73 5.34 13.46 10.72
N GLU A 74 6.61 13.25 10.38
CA GLU A 74 7.73 14.02 10.96
C GLU A 74 7.69 15.51 10.58
N LEU A 75 6.95 15.87 9.52
CA LEU A 75 6.81 17.24 9.02
C LEU A 75 5.54 17.93 9.53
N TRP A 76 4.68 17.22 10.26
CA TRP A 76 3.42 17.74 10.76
C TRP A 76 3.55 18.31 12.17
N ASP A 77 2.69 19.30 12.48
CA ASP A 77 2.53 19.78 13.85
C ASP A 77 2.02 18.65 14.75
N LYS A 78 2.64 18.49 15.93
CA LYS A 78 2.35 17.39 16.86
C LYS A 78 0.90 17.42 17.36
N ALA A 79 0.37 18.61 17.67
CA ALA A 79 -1.01 18.74 18.17
C ALA A 79 -2.04 18.49 17.06
N ALA A 80 -1.71 18.82 15.80
CA ALA A 80 -2.51 18.44 14.66
C ALA A 80 -2.56 16.92 14.46
N LEU A 81 -1.42 16.22 14.58
CA LEU A 81 -1.36 14.76 14.51
C LEU A 81 -2.18 14.11 15.62
N GLU A 82 -2.00 14.54 16.87
CA GLU A 82 -2.73 13.99 18.02
C GLU A 82 -4.25 14.12 17.87
N ARG A 83 -4.72 15.24 17.29
CA ARG A 83 -6.13 15.48 17.03
C ARG A 83 -6.70 14.59 15.92
N LEU A 84 -5.89 14.26 14.91
CA LEU A 84 -6.30 13.44 13.77
C LEU A 84 -6.13 11.93 14.01
N GLN A 85 -5.31 11.54 15.00
CA GLN A 85 -5.00 10.15 15.31
C GLN A 85 -6.23 9.24 15.46
N PRO A 86 -7.33 9.64 16.13
CA PRO A 86 -8.52 8.79 16.24
C PRO A 86 -9.15 8.44 14.89
N GLU A 87 -9.11 9.37 13.93
CA GLU A 87 -9.63 9.16 12.57
C GLU A 87 -8.70 8.24 11.78
N ILE A 88 -7.38 8.46 11.88
CA ILE A 88 -6.36 7.59 11.28
C ILE A 88 -6.49 6.16 11.80
N ASP A 89 -6.67 5.98 13.11
CA ASP A 89 -6.83 4.66 13.72
C ASP A 89 -8.12 3.96 13.24
N ALA A 90 -9.20 4.72 13.02
CA ALA A 90 -10.44 4.20 12.46
C ALA A 90 -10.27 3.79 11.00
N ALA A 91 -9.62 4.63 10.20
CA ALA A 91 -9.31 4.35 8.80
C ALA A 91 -8.38 3.14 8.65
N GLU A 92 -7.39 2.98 9.53
CA GLU A 92 -6.49 1.82 9.56
C GLU A 92 -7.25 0.51 9.84
N ARG A 93 -8.18 0.51 10.81
CA ARG A 93 -9.05 -0.65 11.09
C ARG A 93 -9.95 -0.99 9.90
N TRP A 94 -10.59 0.02 9.35
CA TRP A 94 -11.44 -0.14 8.16
C TRP A 94 -10.64 -0.68 6.97
N ALA A 95 -9.51 -0.08 6.64
CA ALA A 95 -8.64 -0.51 5.54
C ALA A 95 -8.18 -1.96 5.72
N LYS A 96 -7.84 -2.35 6.95
CA LYS A 96 -7.52 -3.74 7.30
C LYS A 96 -8.67 -4.69 7.02
N GLU A 97 -9.87 -4.38 7.47
CA GLU A 97 -11.06 -5.20 7.25
C GLU A 97 -11.36 -5.37 5.77
N GLN A 98 -11.26 -4.29 5.00
CA GLN A 98 -11.57 -4.28 3.57
C GLN A 98 -10.55 -5.02 2.70
N SER A 99 -9.26 -4.99 3.07
CA SER A 99 -8.19 -5.43 2.18
C SER A 99 -7.49 -6.73 2.59
N THR A 100 -7.66 -7.22 3.82
CA THR A 100 -6.94 -8.43 4.30
C THR A 100 -7.12 -9.64 3.40
N ALA A 101 -8.34 -9.91 2.92
CA ALA A 101 -8.60 -11.03 2.02
C ALA A 101 -7.88 -10.86 0.67
N THR A 102 -7.86 -9.63 0.16
CA THR A 102 -7.21 -9.30 -1.12
C THR A 102 -5.69 -9.34 -1.01
N CYS A 103 -5.10 -8.88 0.10
CA CYS A 103 -3.67 -9.04 0.37
C CYS A 103 -3.24 -10.52 0.27
N LYS A 104 -4.04 -11.46 0.80
CA LYS A 104 -3.75 -12.90 0.68
C LYS A 104 -3.75 -13.38 -0.77
N LYS A 105 -4.70 -12.91 -1.59
CA LYS A 105 -4.73 -13.22 -3.03
C LYS A 105 -3.51 -12.67 -3.75
N LEU A 106 -3.13 -11.42 -3.46
CA LEU A 106 -1.95 -10.81 -4.08
C LEU A 106 -0.67 -11.58 -3.72
N ILE A 107 -0.50 -11.99 -2.47
CA ILE A 107 0.64 -12.83 -2.08
C ILE A 107 0.66 -14.10 -2.93
N GLN A 108 -0.46 -14.84 -3.03
CA GLN A 108 -0.52 -16.07 -3.83
C GLN A 108 -0.25 -15.87 -5.33
N ARG A 109 -0.60 -14.71 -5.89
CA ARG A 109 -0.47 -14.41 -7.33
C ARG A 109 0.91 -13.86 -7.72
N PHE A 110 1.62 -13.27 -6.77
CA PHE A 110 2.84 -12.49 -7.02
C PHE A 110 4.08 -12.99 -6.25
N SER A 111 3.95 -14.03 -5.42
CA SER A 111 5.06 -14.74 -4.77
C SER A 111 5.75 -15.76 -5.68
#